data_AF-A0A7X7C194-F1
#
_entry.id   AF-A0A7X7C194-F1
#
_cell.length_a   1.000
_cell.length_b   1.000
_cell.length_c   1.000
_cell.angle_alpha   90.00
_cell.angle_beta   90.00
_cell.angle_gamma   90.00
#
_symmetry.space_group_name_H-M   'P 1'
#
loop_
_entity.id
_entity.type
_entity.pdbx_description
1 polymer ?
#
loop_
_entity_poly.entity_id
_entity_poly.type
_entity_poly.pdbx_seq_one_letter_code
_entity_poly.pdbx_strand_id
1 'polypeptide(L)'
;MKLKYISFIILLGVFHQQLLVAQTLDDAKVWYLEGRYAEALPVFKAEYQVNPMDAPLNQWLGVSLYKTGSLTEAEQYLKFASDRKIPEAHLSLGELYAKLYRFEEAEKEFDKYQRANRRNNEALERLDLVREYSTKLQRAISRSEDIQIIDSLVLPKTDFLNAYNLSASSGSVIPINEFFKDHALNDKTLLINERKDKIYYTSGEG
;
A
#
# COMPACT_ATOMS: atom_id res chain seq x y z
N MET A 1 -4.58 -62.95 -20.93
CA MET A 1 -5.23 -61.77 -20.30
C MET A 1 -4.29 -60.80 -19.57
N LYS A 2 -2.95 -60.96 -19.57
CA LYS A 2 -2.02 -60.06 -18.84
C LYS A 2 -1.33 -58.98 -19.68
N LEU A 3 -1.38 -59.06 -21.02
CA LEU A 3 -0.67 -58.12 -21.90
C LEU A 3 -1.39 -56.77 -22.09
N LYS A 4 -2.73 -56.71 -21.96
CA LYS A 4 -3.49 -55.45 -22.13
C LYS A 4 -3.37 -54.48 -20.96
N TYR A 5 -3.04 -54.97 -19.76
CA TYR A 5 -2.87 -54.13 -18.56
C TYR A 5 -1.51 -53.43 -18.51
N ILE A 6 -0.46 -54.04 -19.09
CA ILE A 6 0.90 -53.47 -19.12
C ILE A 6 0.94 -52.24 -20.04
N SER A 7 0.25 -52.28 -21.18
CA SER A 7 0.14 -51.13 -22.08
C SER A 7 -0.63 -49.95 -21.47
N PHE A 8 -1.56 -50.20 -20.54
CA PHE A 8 -2.35 -49.14 -19.89
C PHE A 8 -1.56 -48.42 -18.79
N ILE A 9 -0.66 -49.12 -18.08
CA ILE A 9 0.22 -48.54 -17.06
C ILE A 9 1.31 -47.68 -17.70
N ILE A 10 1.83 -48.07 -18.87
CA ILE A 10 2.81 -47.27 -19.61
C ILE A 10 2.14 -46.00 -20.17
N LEU A 11 0.87 -46.05 -20.58
CA LEU A 11 0.14 -44.86 -21.05
C LEU A 11 -0.17 -43.86 -19.92
N LEU A 12 -0.40 -44.33 -18.69
CA LEU A 12 -0.65 -43.49 -17.50
C LEU A 12 0.64 -42.91 -16.90
N GLY A 13 1.79 -43.58 -17.05
CA GLY A 13 3.10 -43.06 -16.65
C GLY A 13 3.61 -41.94 -17.55
N VAL A 14 3.23 -41.95 -18.84
CA VAL A 14 3.62 -40.90 -19.80
C VAL A 14 2.72 -39.66 -19.69
N PHE A 15 1.51 -39.79 -19.15
CA PHE A 15 0.61 -38.65 -18.89
C PHE A 15 0.86 -37.94 -17.55
N HIS A 16 1.68 -38.54 -16.66
CA HIS A 16 2.18 -37.90 -15.43
C HIS A 16 3.47 -37.12 -15.62
N GLN A 17 4.08 -37.18 -16.81
CA GLN A 17 5.02 -36.15 -17.24
C GLN A 17 4.21 -34.95 -17.74
N GLN A 18 3.50 -34.29 -16.83
CA GLN A 18 3.30 -32.87 -17.01
C GLN A 18 4.70 -32.29 -17.22
N LEU A 19 4.87 -31.74 -18.41
CA LEU A 19 6.02 -31.04 -18.92
C LEU A 19 6.63 -30.17 -17.81
N LEU A 20 7.58 -30.72 -17.04
CA LEU A 20 8.52 -29.94 -16.23
C LEU A 20 9.46 -29.29 -17.24
N VAL A 21 8.94 -28.31 -17.99
CA VAL A 21 9.81 -27.31 -18.60
C VAL A 21 10.51 -26.68 -17.41
N ALA A 22 11.79 -27.00 -17.24
CA ALA A 22 12.63 -26.32 -16.28
C ALA A 22 12.54 -24.83 -16.65
N GLN A 23 11.81 -24.07 -15.83
CA GLN A 23 11.57 -22.66 -16.10
C GLN A 23 12.92 -21.96 -16.12
N THR A 24 13.25 -21.35 -17.26
CA THR A 24 14.55 -20.73 -17.44
C THR A 24 14.55 -19.31 -16.88
N LEU A 25 15.75 -18.78 -16.60
CA LEU A 25 15.90 -17.38 -16.22
C LEU A 25 15.33 -16.43 -17.29
N ASP A 26 15.38 -16.82 -18.57
CA ASP A 26 14.84 -16.00 -19.65
C ASP A 26 13.31 -16.02 -19.68
N ASP A 27 12.67 -17.17 -19.40
CA ASP A 27 11.21 -17.22 -19.21
C ASP A 27 10.77 -16.31 -18.06
N ALA A 28 11.51 -16.31 -16.94
CA ALA A 28 11.22 -15.47 -15.79
C ALA A 28 11.35 -13.98 -16.11
N LYS A 29 12.33 -13.57 -16.92
CA LYS A 29 12.45 -12.19 -17.40
C LYS A 29 11.27 -11.81 -18.28
N VAL A 30 10.80 -12.70 -19.15
CA VAL A 30 9.62 -12.45 -19.99
C VAL A 30 8.39 -12.24 -19.10
N TRP A 31 8.13 -13.15 -18.16
CA TRP A 31 7.00 -13.01 -17.22
C TRP A 31 7.11 -11.72 -16.39
N TYR A 32 8.32 -11.36 -15.96
CA TYR A 32 8.57 -10.12 -15.25
C TYR A 32 8.17 -8.88 -16.07
N LEU A 33 8.56 -8.84 -17.35
CA LEU A 33 8.20 -7.75 -18.26
C LEU A 33 6.69 -7.71 -18.57
N GLU A 34 6.03 -8.87 -18.58
CA GLU A 34 4.57 -9.00 -18.70
C GLU A 34 3.80 -8.66 -17.41
N GLY A 35 4.50 -8.38 -16.30
CA GLY A 35 3.87 -8.12 -14.99
C GLY A 35 3.40 -9.38 -14.26
N ARG A 36 3.76 -10.57 -14.76
CA ARG A 36 3.49 -11.89 -14.19
C ARG A 36 4.51 -12.24 -13.10
N TYR A 37 4.54 -11.39 -12.08
CA TYR A 37 5.55 -11.44 -11.02
C TYR A 37 5.48 -12.71 -10.17
N ALA A 38 4.29 -13.28 -10.00
CA ALA A 38 4.11 -14.50 -9.22
C ALA A 38 4.78 -15.71 -9.91
N GLU A 39 4.70 -15.78 -11.24
CA GLU A 39 5.34 -16.83 -12.03
C GLU A 39 6.86 -16.65 -12.13
N ALA A 40 7.35 -15.41 -12.19
CA ALA A 40 8.79 -15.13 -12.25
C ALA A 40 9.52 -15.36 -10.91
N LEU A 41 8.82 -15.12 -9.79
CA LEU A 41 9.39 -15.15 -8.44
C LEU A 41 10.14 -16.45 -8.08
N PRO A 42 9.61 -17.68 -8.29
CA PRO A 42 10.32 -18.91 -7.92
C PRO A 42 11.64 -19.07 -8.68
N VAL A 43 11.70 -18.67 -9.95
CA VAL A 43 12.92 -18.74 -10.77
C VAL A 43 13.96 -17.75 -10.27
N PHE A 44 13.57 -16.50 -10.00
CA PHE A 44 14.51 -15.52 -9.44
C PHE A 44 15.01 -15.91 -8.05
N LYS A 45 14.17 -16.53 -7.20
CA LYS A 45 14.61 -17.07 -5.91
C LYS A 45 15.63 -18.19 -6.07
N ALA A 46 15.45 -19.08 -7.05
CA ALA A 46 16.41 -20.15 -7.34
C ALA A 46 17.73 -19.59 -7.88
N GLU A 47 17.67 -18.65 -8.84
CA GLU A 47 18.85 -17.99 -9.41
C GLU A 47 19.64 -17.23 -8.34
N TYR A 48 18.95 -16.60 -7.38
CA TYR A 48 19.59 -15.88 -6.29
C TYR A 48 20.45 -16.78 -5.40
N GLN A 49 20.10 -18.06 -5.24
CA GLN A 49 20.94 -19.00 -4.49
C GLN A 49 22.28 -19.26 -5.16
N VAL A 50 22.35 -19.12 -6.49
CA VAL A 50 23.56 -19.29 -7.28
C VAL A 50 24.35 -17.99 -7.34
N ASN A 51 23.67 -16.87 -7.61
CA ASN A 51 24.28 -15.58 -7.91
C ASN A 51 23.73 -14.44 -7.02
N PRO A 52 23.91 -14.48 -5.69
CA PRO A 52 23.28 -13.52 -4.78
C PRO A 52 23.78 -12.08 -4.94
N MET A 53 24.95 -11.89 -5.56
CA MET A 53 25.57 -10.57 -5.78
C MET A 53 25.19 -9.93 -7.13
N ASP A 54 24.38 -10.59 -7.95
CA ASP A 54 23.89 -10.03 -9.21
C ASP A 54 22.86 -8.92 -8.94
N ALA A 55 23.24 -7.67 -9.23
CA ALA A 55 22.42 -6.49 -8.92
C ALA A 55 21.12 -6.41 -9.75
N PRO A 56 21.13 -6.61 -11.09
CA PRO A 56 19.92 -6.83 -11.87
C PRO A 56 18.98 -7.91 -11.31
N LEU A 57 19.52 -9.07 -10.92
CA LEU A 57 18.69 -10.14 -10.35
C LEU A 57 18.02 -9.70 -9.04
N ASN A 58 18.78 -9.04 -8.15
CA ASN A 58 18.22 -8.47 -6.92
C ASN A 58 17.11 -7.44 -7.21
N GLN A 59 17.23 -6.67 -8.29
CA GLN A 59 16.17 -5.75 -8.73
C GLN A 59 14.91 -6.51 -9.16
N TRP A 60 15.03 -7.53 -10.01
CA TRP A 60 13.86 -8.33 -10.46
C TRP A 60 13.20 -9.12 -9.33
N LEU A 61 14.01 -9.75 -8.46
CA LEU A 61 13.53 -10.47 -7.29
C LEU A 61 12.82 -9.51 -6.32
N GLY A 62 13.42 -8.37 -6.02
CA GLY A 62 12.86 -7.35 -5.15
C GLY A 62 11.52 -6.81 -5.67
N VAL A 63 11.43 -6.48 -6.96
CA VAL A 63 10.14 -6.06 -7.56
C VAL A 63 9.11 -7.18 -7.54
N SER A 64 9.52 -8.42 -7.82
CA SER A 64 8.58 -9.55 -7.82
C SER A 64 8.01 -9.80 -6.42
N LEU A 65 8.82 -9.69 -5.37
CA LEU A 65 8.38 -9.74 -3.97
C LEU A 65 7.46 -8.57 -3.61
N TYR A 66 7.81 -7.36 -4.04
CA TYR A 66 7.01 -6.15 -3.81
C TYR A 66 5.60 -6.31 -4.41
N LYS A 67 5.53 -6.72 -5.67
CA LYS A 67 4.27 -6.85 -6.41
C LYS A 67 3.43 -8.05 -5.96
N THR A 68 4.04 -9.04 -5.31
CA THR A 68 3.34 -10.19 -4.69
C THR A 68 3.04 -10.00 -3.20
N GLY A 69 3.35 -8.83 -2.62
CA GLY A 69 2.93 -8.43 -1.28
C GLY A 69 3.95 -8.69 -0.16
N SER A 70 5.12 -9.26 -0.46
CA SER A 70 6.19 -9.49 0.51
C SER A 70 7.06 -8.24 0.68
N LEU A 71 6.47 -7.16 1.20
CA LEU A 71 7.06 -5.81 1.22
C LEU A 71 8.39 -5.74 1.99
N THR A 72 8.45 -6.35 3.18
CA THR A 72 9.65 -6.31 4.02
C THR A 72 10.82 -7.09 3.38
N GLU A 73 10.53 -8.23 2.75
CA GLU A 73 11.56 -9.01 2.04
C GLU A 73 12.07 -8.25 0.82
N ALA A 74 11.16 -7.62 0.07
CA ALA A 74 11.47 -6.84 -1.12
C ALA A 74 12.48 -5.70 -0.85
N GLU A 75 12.35 -5.02 0.29
CA GLU A 75 13.21 -3.89 0.66
C GLU A 75 14.69 -4.27 0.63
N GLN A 76 15.04 -5.44 1.18
CA GLN A 76 16.43 -5.89 1.25
C GLN A 76 17.06 -6.00 -0.15
N TYR A 77 16.38 -6.66 -1.10
CA TYR A 77 16.91 -6.89 -2.44
C TYR A 77 16.91 -5.60 -3.28
N LEU A 78 15.86 -4.79 -3.17
CA LEU A 78 15.80 -3.50 -3.87
C LEU A 78 16.85 -2.51 -3.34
N LYS A 79 17.11 -2.50 -2.04
CA LYS A 79 18.18 -1.70 -1.45
C LYS A 79 19.55 -2.13 -1.94
N PHE A 80 19.83 -3.44 -1.99
CA PHE A 80 21.07 -3.95 -2.57
C PHE A 80 21.26 -3.48 -4.03
N ALA A 81 20.22 -3.59 -4.85
CA ALA A 81 20.27 -3.15 -6.24
C ALA A 81 20.40 -1.61 -6.39
N SER A 82 19.74 -0.84 -5.53
CA SER A 82 19.88 0.62 -5.45
C SER A 82 21.29 1.05 -5.06
N ASP A 83 21.91 0.39 -4.08
CA ASP A 83 23.29 0.66 -3.65
C ASP A 83 24.30 0.34 -4.77
N ARG A 84 23.97 -0.62 -5.64
CA ARG A 84 24.71 -0.94 -6.88
C ARG A 84 24.34 -0.05 -8.07
N LYS A 85 23.55 1.00 -7.85
CA LYS A 85 23.15 2.04 -8.83
C LYS A 85 22.39 1.48 -10.03
N ILE A 86 21.59 0.44 -9.83
CA ILE A 86 20.64 -0.01 -10.86
C ILE A 86 19.53 1.03 -10.97
N PRO A 87 19.36 1.73 -12.11
CA PRO A 87 18.42 2.84 -12.21
C PRO A 87 17.00 2.43 -11.81
N GLU A 88 16.46 1.35 -12.40
CA GLU A 88 15.09 0.89 -12.09
C GLU A 88 14.88 0.45 -10.63
N ALA A 89 15.96 0.12 -9.89
CA ALA A 89 15.86 -0.18 -8.48
C ALA A 89 15.52 1.08 -7.65
N HIS A 90 16.00 2.26 -8.05
CA HIS A 90 15.65 3.52 -7.38
C HIS A 90 14.14 3.80 -7.48
N LEU A 91 13.55 3.67 -8.66
CA LEU A 91 12.11 3.89 -8.83
C LEU A 91 11.30 2.88 -8.01
N SER A 92 11.67 1.60 -8.11
CA SER A 92 10.97 0.51 -7.41
C SER A 92 11.08 0.61 -5.89
N LEU A 93 12.26 0.98 -5.37
CA LEU A 93 12.48 1.18 -3.94
C LEU A 93 11.73 2.42 -3.44
N GLY A 94 11.65 3.47 -4.24
CA GLY A 94 10.83 4.65 -3.94
C GLY A 94 9.34 4.32 -3.86
N GLU A 95 8.81 3.54 -4.82
CA GLU A 95 7.43 3.02 -4.75
C GLU A 95 7.18 2.19 -3.49
N LEU A 96 8.12 1.29 -3.15
CA LEU A 96 8.03 0.46 -1.95
C LEU A 96 8.00 1.31 -0.68
N TYR A 97 8.89 2.30 -0.56
CA TYR A 97 8.89 3.22 0.58
C TYR A 97 7.61 4.04 0.67
N ALA A 98 7.08 4.52 -0.45
CA ALA A 98 5.80 5.23 -0.46
C ALA A 98 4.66 4.32 0.05
N LYS A 99 4.64 3.04 -0.35
CA LYS A 99 3.65 2.06 0.13
C LYS A 99 3.82 1.72 1.62
N LEU A 100 5.05 1.81 2.14
CA LEU A 100 5.36 1.68 3.56
C LEU A 100 5.22 3.00 4.33
N TYR A 101 4.65 4.05 3.71
CA TYR A 101 4.45 5.38 4.29
C TYR A 101 5.74 6.11 4.71
N ARG A 102 6.90 5.69 4.17
CA ARG A 102 8.23 6.25 4.38
C ARG A 102 8.56 7.29 3.29
N PHE A 103 7.77 8.37 3.24
CA PHE A 103 7.78 9.32 2.14
C PHE A 103 9.11 10.05 1.92
N GLU A 104 9.84 10.38 2.99
CA GLU A 104 11.16 11.03 2.87
C GLU A 104 12.20 10.13 2.20
N GLU A 105 12.13 8.82 2.47
CA GLU A 105 13.02 7.83 1.86
C GLU A 105 12.60 7.55 0.42
N ALA A 106 11.30 7.56 0.14
CA ALA A 106 10.79 7.48 -1.23
C ALA A 106 11.35 8.61 -2.11
N GLU A 107 11.29 9.85 -1.61
CA GLU A 107 11.77 11.01 -2.36
C GLU A 107 13.29 10.96 -2.62
N LYS A 108 14.08 10.47 -1.67
CA LYS A 108 15.52 10.27 -1.86
C LYS A 108 15.82 9.29 -3.00
N GLU A 109 15.05 8.21 -3.13
CA GLU A 109 15.23 7.25 -4.22
C GLU A 109 14.71 7.81 -5.56
N PHE A 110 13.60 8.54 -5.57
CA PHE A 110 13.11 9.24 -6.75
C PHE A 110 14.13 10.25 -7.30
N ASP A 111 14.82 10.99 -6.42
CA ASP A 111 15.93 11.87 -6.81
C ASP A 111 17.09 11.11 -7.48
N LYS A 112 17.43 9.92 -6.97
CA LYS A 112 18.46 9.08 -7.59
C LYS A 112 18.01 8.60 -8.97
N TYR A 113 16.75 8.17 -9.11
CA TYR A 113 16.16 7.77 -10.39
C TYR A 113 16.20 8.91 -11.43
N GLN A 114 15.78 10.10 -11.02
CA GLN A 114 15.79 11.30 -11.86
C GLN A 114 17.20 11.63 -12.35
N ARG A 115 18.20 11.57 -11.46
CA ARG A 115 19.61 11.84 -11.82
C ARG A 115 20.15 10.81 -12.81
N ALA A 116 19.81 9.54 -12.63
CA ALA A 116 20.20 8.45 -13.53
C ALA A 116 19.55 8.59 -14.92
N ASN A 117 18.31 9.09 -14.99
CA ASN A 117 17.49 9.18 -16.19
C ASN A 117 17.27 10.60 -16.73
N ARG A 118 18.11 11.58 -16.36
CA ARG A 118 17.93 13.02 -16.65
C ARG A 118 17.74 13.43 -18.12
N ARG A 119 17.98 12.52 -19.08
CA ARG A 119 17.81 12.73 -20.53
C ARG A 119 16.78 11.78 -21.15
N ASN A 120 16.11 10.96 -20.35
CA ASN A 120 15.11 10.02 -20.79
C ASN A 120 13.73 10.56 -20.40
N ASN A 121 13.05 11.22 -21.35
CA ASN A 121 11.77 11.86 -21.10
C ASN A 121 10.70 10.86 -20.66
N GLU A 122 10.67 9.66 -21.25
CA GLU A 122 9.72 8.60 -20.89
C GLU A 122 9.91 8.16 -19.43
N ALA A 123 11.16 7.99 -18.99
CA ALA A 123 11.46 7.67 -17.60
C ALA A 123 11.08 8.81 -16.64
N LEU A 124 11.28 10.07 -17.05
CA LEU A 124 10.88 11.23 -16.24
C LEU A 124 9.37 11.36 -16.12
N GLU A 125 8.61 11.12 -17.20
CA GLU A 125 7.15 11.07 -17.16
C GLU A 125 6.64 9.96 -16.22
N ARG A 126 7.26 8.77 -16.30
CA ARG A 126 6.94 7.66 -15.38
C ARG A 126 7.25 8.02 -13.93
N LEU A 127 8.37 8.69 -13.68
CA LEU A 127 8.74 9.18 -12.35
C LEU A 127 7.70 10.16 -11.80
N ASP A 128 7.27 11.13 -12.62
CA ASP A 128 6.31 12.15 -12.20
C ASP A 128 4.98 11.53 -11.76
N LEU A 129 4.47 10.55 -12.50
CA LEU A 129 3.24 9.82 -12.12
C LEU A 129 3.37 9.14 -10.75
N VAL A 130 4.49 8.45 -10.52
CA VAL A 130 4.73 7.72 -9.27
C VAL A 130 4.96 8.68 -8.10
N ARG A 131 5.72 9.76 -8.31
CA ARG A 131 6.01 10.78 -7.30
C ARG A 131 4.76 11.57 -6.93
N GLU A 132 3.90 11.88 -7.90
CA GLU A 132 2.60 12.51 -7.65
C GLU A 132 1.70 11.61 -6.79
N TYR A 133 1.64 10.31 -7.11
CA TYR A 133 0.90 9.34 -6.30
C TYR A 133 1.42 9.29 -4.85
N SER A 134 2.74 9.22 -4.66
CA SER A 134 3.36 9.27 -3.32
C SER A 134 2.99 10.55 -2.56
N THR A 135 3.03 11.70 -3.23
CA THR A 135 2.65 13.00 -2.65
C THR A 135 1.18 13.04 -2.24
N LYS A 136 0.28 12.49 -3.07
CA LYS A 136 -1.15 12.40 -2.74
C LYS A 136 -1.38 11.52 -1.52
N LEU A 137 -0.68 10.39 -1.44
CA LEU A 137 -0.75 9.49 -0.29
C LEU A 137 -0.24 10.17 0.99
N GLN A 138 0.88 10.88 0.91
CA GLN A 138 1.43 11.66 2.02
C GLN A 138 0.42 12.71 2.51
N ARG A 139 -0.21 13.46 1.60
CA ARG A 139 -1.23 14.46 1.95
C ARG A 139 -2.48 13.85 2.58
N ALA A 140 -2.89 12.67 2.12
CA ALA A 140 -4.05 11.98 2.70
C ALA A 140 -3.77 11.62 4.17
N ILE A 141 -2.56 11.17 4.47
CA ILE A 141 -2.14 10.79 5.82
C ILE A 141 -1.88 12.00 6.71
N SER A 142 -1.30 13.08 6.17
CA SER A 142 -1.10 14.30 6.95
C SER A 142 -2.42 15.02 7.27
N ARG A 143 -3.49 14.72 6.52
CA ARG A 143 -4.85 15.25 6.73
C ARG A 143 -5.75 14.34 7.55
N SER A 144 -5.38 13.08 7.79
CA SER A 144 -6.02 12.31 8.85
C SER A 144 -5.52 12.87 10.18
N GLU A 145 -6.31 13.77 10.75
CA GLU A 145 -6.09 14.32 12.09
C GLU A 145 -6.06 13.18 13.12
N ASP A 146 -5.16 13.29 14.11
CA ASP A 146 -4.87 12.32 15.20
C ASP A 146 -5.91 11.20 15.36
N ILE A 147 -5.58 10.01 14.85
CA ILE A 147 -6.42 8.83 15.02
C ILE A 147 -6.26 8.35 16.47
N GLN A 148 -7.13 8.84 17.35
CA GLN A 148 -7.20 8.37 18.73
C GLN A 148 -8.02 7.07 18.78
N ILE A 149 -7.37 5.97 19.17
CA ILE A 149 -8.05 4.71 19.44
C ILE A 149 -8.59 4.76 20.87
N ILE A 150 -9.91 4.77 21.03
CA ILE A 150 -10.59 4.71 22.33
C ILE A 150 -11.25 3.34 22.44
N ASP A 151 -10.71 2.46 23.29
CA ASP A 151 -11.26 1.11 23.51
C ASP A 151 -12.62 1.18 24.23
N SER A 152 -12.68 1.92 25.34
CA SER A 152 -13.95 2.25 26.01
C SER A 152 -13.83 3.54 26.81
N LEU A 153 -14.98 4.22 26.99
CA LEU A 153 -15.11 5.40 27.84
C LEU A 153 -16.37 5.25 28.71
N VAL A 154 -16.22 5.46 30.02
CA VAL A 154 -17.34 5.47 30.98
C VAL A 154 -17.43 6.86 31.58
N LEU A 155 -18.57 7.51 31.40
CA LEU A 155 -18.81 8.88 31.86
C LEU A 155 -20.28 9.11 32.25
N PRO A 156 -20.57 10.08 33.14
CA PRO A 156 -21.94 10.48 33.44
C PRO A 156 -22.68 10.97 32.21
N LYS A 157 -24.02 10.78 32.16
CA LYS A 157 -24.87 11.27 31.05
C LYS A 157 -24.69 12.78 30.80
N THR A 158 -24.46 13.55 31.87
CA THR A 158 -24.25 15.01 31.81
C THR A 158 -23.00 15.40 31.00
N ASP A 159 -22.01 14.52 30.94
CA ASP A 159 -20.71 14.82 30.34
C ASP A 159 -20.58 14.20 28.94
N PHE A 160 -21.61 13.49 28.48
CA PHE A 160 -21.57 12.69 27.24
C PHE A 160 -21.07 13.47 26.02
N LEU A 161 -21.53 14.71 25.84
CA LEU A 161 -21.13 15.53 24.69
C LEU A 161 -19.69 16.03 24.79
N ASN A 162 -19.13 16.16 25.99
CA ASN A 162 -17.74 16.55 26.21
C ASN A 162 -16.74 15.46 25.77
N ALA A 163 -17.20 14.22 25.61
CA ALA A 163 -16.36 13.13 25.10
C ALA A 163 -16.09 13.21 23.60
N TYR A 164 -16.88 14.00 22.85
CA TYR A 164 -16.64 14.19 21.42
C TYR A 164 -15.49 15.17 21.21
N ASN A 165 -14.31 14.63 20.87
CA ASN A 165 -13.17 15.44 20.44
C ASN A 165 -13.34 15.87 18.98
N LEU A 166 -14.17 16.89 18.75
CA LEU A 166 -14.41 17.45 17.43
C LEU A 166 -13.28 18.39 17.04
N SER A 167 -12.76 18.23 15.83
CA SER A 167 -11.80 19.18 15.27
C SER A 167 -12.44 20.54 15.04
N ALA A 168 -11.63 21.59 14.99
CA ALA A 168 -12.11 22.96 14.78
C ALA A 168 -12.94 23.11 13.48
N SER A 169 -12.64 22.29 12.47
CA SER A 169 -13.37 22.26 11.19
C SER A 169 -14.72 21.56 11.25
N SER A 170 -15.00 20.79 12.31
CA SER A 170 -16.25 20.07 12.53
C SER A 170 -17.26 20.84 13.40
N GLY A 171 -16.83 21.97 13.99
CA GLY A 171 -17.68 22.79 14.85
C GLY A 171 -17.74 22.28 16.30
N SER A 172 -18.86 22.48 16.96
CA SER A 172 -19.05 22.11 18.38
C SER A 172 -20.45 21.56 18.63
N VAL A 173 -20.53 20.58 19.52
CA VAL A 173 -21.78 19.94 19.90
C VAL A 173 -22.03 20.21 21.38
N ILE A 174 -23.20 20.77 21.69
CA ILE A 174 -23.57 21.16 23.06
C ILE A 174 -25.01 20.76 23.39
N PRO A 175 -25.36 20.66 24.69
CA PRO A 175 -26.75 20.58 25.11
C PRO A 175 -27.54 21.81 24.64
N ILE A 176 -28.74 21.60 24.11
CA ILE A 176 -29.55 22.69 23.54
C ILE A 176 -29.95 23.76 24.57
N ASN A 177 -30.04 23.37 25.85
CA ASN A 177 -30.42 24.23 26.97
C ASN A 177 -29.30 25.19 27.40
N GLU A 178 -28.06 24.96 26.97
CA GLU A 178 -26.97 25.93 27.12
C GLU A 178 -27.16 27.13 26.17
N PHE A 179 -27.84 26.94 25.04
CA PHE A 179 -28.12 27.99 24.07
C PHE A 179 -29.53 28.59 24.25
N PHE A 180 -30.56 27.75 24.38
CA PHE A 180 -31.94 28.18 24.58
C PHE A 180 -32.35 27.98 26.05
N LYS A 181 -32.76 29.05 26.74
CA LYS A 181 -33.19 28.98 28.15
C LYS A 181 -34.59 28.37 28.36
N ASP A 182 -35.20 27.82 27.31
CA ASP A 182 -36.56 27.31 27.34
C ASP A 182 -36.60 25.82 27.72
N HIS A 183 -37.41 25.46 28.71
CA HIS A 183 -37.35 24.16 29.40
C HIS A 183 -37.89 22.97 28.59
N ALA A 184 -38.52 23.20 27.44
CA ALA A 184 -39.16 22.16 26.64
C ALA A 184 -38.18 21.23 25.88
N LEU A 185 -36.86 21.48 25.94
CA LEU A 185 -35.88 20.80 25.08
C LEU A 185 -34.74 20.10 25.86
N ASN A 186 -34.89 19.85 27.16
CA ASN A 186 -33.82 19.47 28.11
C ASN A 186 -32.92 18.25 27.77
N ASP A 187 -33.26 17.43 26.77
CA ASP A 187 -32.46 16.25 26.38
C ASP A 187 -31.96 16.31 24.92
N LYS A 188 -32.06 17.46 24.24
CA LYS A 188 -31.62 17.57 22.84
C LYS A 188 -30.23 18.16 22.70
N THR A 189 -29.63 17.81 21.58
CA THR A 189 -28.29 18.25 21.17
C THR A 189 -28.40 19.30 20.08
N LEU A 190 -27.50 20.27 20.10
CA LEU A 190 -27.35 21.30 19.09
C LEU A 190 -25.92 21.24 18.53
N LEU A 191 -25.80 21.37 17.20
CA LEU A 191 -24.53 21.53 16.51
C LEU A 191 -24.34 23.00 16.12
N ILE A 192 -23.20 23.56 16.49
CA ILE A 192 -22.70 24.86 16.03
C ILE A 192 -21.63 24.58 14.98
N ASN A 193 -21.71 25.19 13.81
CA ASN A 193 -20.71 24.99 12.77
C ASN A 193 -19.36 25.66 13.10
N GLU A 194 -18.33 25.36 12.32
CA GLU A 194 -16.95 25.83 12.49
C GLU A 194 -16.83 27.37 12.50
N ARG A 195 -17.69 28.04 11.73
CA ARG A 195 -17.73 29.52 11.65
C ARG A 195 -18.57 30.17 12.73
N LYS A 196 -19.29 29.39 13.54
CA LYS A 196 -20.23 29.85 14.58
C LYS A 196 -21.33 30.78 14.05
N ASP A 197 -21.67 30.66 12.77
CA ASP A 197 -22.71 31.46 12.11
C ASP A 197 -23.99 30.67 11.82
N LYS A 198 -23.98 29.35 12.02
CA LYS A 198 -25.13 28.46 11.87
C LYS A 198 -25.25 27.50 13.04
N ILE A 199 -26.50 27.25 13.41
CA ILE A 199 -26.88 26.23 14.39
C ILE A 199 -27.84 25.23 13.77
N TYR A 200 -27.67 23.96 14.08
CA TYR A 200 -28.51 22.86 13.61
C TYR A 200 -29.03 22.09 14.82
N TYR A 201 -30.34 21.92 14.89
CA TYR A 201 -31.01 21.18 15.96
C TYR A 201 -32.32 20.60 15.44
N THR A 202 -32.84 19.57 16.11
CA THR A 202 -34.11 18.94 15.74
C THR A 202 -35.29 19.67 16.40
N SER A 203 -36.13 20.31 15.60
CA SER A 203 -37.44 20.78 16.07
C SER A 203 -38.31 19.55 16.32
N GLY A 204 -38.59 19.27 17.59
CA GLY A 204 -39.51 18.18 17.92
C GLY A 204 -40.91 18.72 17.82
N GLU A 205 -41.61 18.39 16.75
CA GLU A 205 -43.05 18.25 16.86
C GLU A 205 -43.31 16.85 17.44
N GLY A 206 -43.86 16.85 18.66
CA GLY A 206 -44.53 15.76 19.40
C GLY A 206 -44.16 14.32 19.10
#